data_AF-X1HZK5-F1
#
_entry.id   AF-X1HZK5-F1
#
_cell.length_a   1.000
_cell.length_b   1.000
_cell.length_c   1.000
_cell.angle_alpha   90.00
_cell.angle_beta   90.00
_cell.angle_gamma   90.00
#
_symmetry.space_group_name_H-M   'P 1'
#
loop_
_entity.id
_entity.type
_entity.pdbx_description
1 polymer ?
#
loop_
_entity_poly.entity_id
_entity_poly.type
_entity_poly.pdbx_seq_one_letter_code
_entity_poly.pdbx_strand_id
1 'polypeptide(L)'
;FFTGYGVETGMLIDVYEKFGLDKIGQVNVIRRIHKNQPLSALSKMAFGILQAVLEKLQHYNKIIIVKELNKIFSQIDYFKKEYFISQMKLEEKQRPPMAEIEEYMIRKYNSRYV
;
A
#
# COMPACT_ATOMS: atom_id res chain seq x y z
N PHE A 1 0.80 -0.51 -9.03
CA PHE A 1 0.88 -1.07 -7.65
C PHE A 1 1.58 -0.08 -6.73
N PHE A 2 1.16 0.03 -5.47
CA PHE A 2 1.79 0.95 -4.51
C PHE A 2 3.21 0.52 -4.11
N THR A 3 4.04 1.48 -3.71
CA THR A 3 5.36 1.25 -3.11
C THR A 3 5.28 1.53 -1.61
N GLY A 4 5.30 0.49 -0.79
CA GLY A 4 5.23 0.63 0.66
C GLY A 4 4.16 -0.28 1.25
N TYR A 5 3.49 0.21 2.29
CA TYR A 5 2.52 -0.57 3.05
C TYR A 5 1.15 -0.64 2.37
N GLY A 6 0.92 0.18 1.34
CA GLY A 6 -0.32 0.16 0.56
C GLY A 6 -0.40 -0.95 -0.48
N VAL A 7 0.67 -1.73 -0.68
CA VAL A 7 0.77 -2.65 -1.83
C VAL A 7 -0.26 -3.79 -1.76
N GLU A 8 -0.39 -4.47 -0.62
CA GLU A 8 -1.30 -5.61 -0.49
C GLU A 8 -2.77 -5.14 -0.55
N THR A 9 -3.12 -4.10 0.22
CA THR A 9 -4.48 -3.56 0.25
C THR A 9 -4.88 -2.99 -1.10
N GLY A 10 -4.00 -2.21 -1.75
CA GLY A 10 -4.26 -1.65 -3.06
C GLY A 10 -4.42 -2.74 -4.13
N MET A 11 -3.64 -3.82 -4.05
CA MET A 11 -3.79 -4.96 -4.95
C MET A 11 -5.12 -5.70 -4.73
N LEU A 12 -5.53 -5.89 -3.47
CA LEU A 12 -6.82 -6.51 -3.16
C LEU A 12 -7.99 -5.71 -3.73
N ILE A 13 -7.96 -4.38 -3.58
CA ILE A 13 -8.98 -3.49 -4.15
C ILE A 13 -8.96 -3.57 -5.68
N ASP A 14 -7.78 -3.54 -6.31
CA ASP A 14 -7.64 -3.61 -7.77
C ASP A 14 -8.19 -4.93 -8.34
N VAL A 15 -7.94 -6.05 -7.67
CA VAL A 15 -8.47 -7.36 -8.08
C VAL A 15 -9.98 -7.39 -7.93
N TYR A 16 -10.51 -6.91 -6.80
CA TYR A 16 -11.95 -6.87 -6.57
C TYR A 16 -12.68 -6.01 -7.60
N GLU A 17 -12.22 -4.78 -7.85
CA GLU A 17 -12.88 -3.86 -8.79
C GLU A 17 -12.76 -4.34 -10.25
N LYS A 18 -11.68 -5.05 -10.62
CA LYS A 18 -11.49 -5.55 -12.00
C LYS A 18 -12.18 -6.88 -12.29
N PHE A 19 -12.24 -7.77 -11.30
CA PHE A 19 -12.60 -9.17 -11.55
C PHE A 19 -13.77 -9.66 -10.70
N GLY A 20 -14.22 -8.90 -9.70
CA GLY A 20 -15.28 -9.32 -8.80
C GLY A 20 -14.79 -10.23 -7.67
N LEU A 21 -15.67 -10.46 -6.69
CA LEU A 21 -15.37 -11.25 -5.50
C LEU A 21 -15.22 -12.74 -5.80
N ASP A 22 -15.89 -13.26 -6.84
CA ASP A 22 -15.84 -14.66 -7.25
C ASP A 22 -14.46 -15.12 -7.74
N LYS A 23 -13.55 -14.18 -8.02
CA LYS A 23 -12.15 -14.45 -8.37
C LYS A 23 -11.19 -14.39 -7.18
N ILE A 24 -11.69 -14.17 -5.97
CA ILE A 24 -10.90 -14.09 -4.74
C ILE A 24 -11.20 -15.31 -3.86
N GLY A 25 -10.18 -16.14 -3.63
CA GLY A 25 -10.25 -17.25 -2.68
C GLY A 25 -9.42 -16.97 -1.43
N GLN A 26 -9.79 -17.59 -0.32
CA GLN A 26 -9.00 -17.62 0.92
C GLN A 26 -8.59 -19.05 1.23
N VAL A 27 -7.36 -19.24 1.71
CA VAL A 27 -6.79 -20.55 2.08
C VAL A 27 -6.32 -20.51 3.52
N ASN A 28 -6.59 -21.57 4.27
CA ASN A 28 -6.12 -21.71 5.64
C ASN A 28 -4.62 -22.04 5.68
N VAL A 29 -3.82 -21.16 6.28
CA VAL A 29 -2.37 -21.33 6.43
C VAL A 29 -1.96 -22.04 7.72
N ILE A 30 -2.93 -22.46 8.55
CA ILE A 30 -2.80 -23.19 9.83
C ILE A 30 -2.06 -22.38 10.90
N ARG A 31 -0.76 -22.11 10.71
CA ARG A 31 0.06 -21.35 11.64
C ARG A 31 0.96 -20.38 10.89
N ARG A 32 0.83 -19.09 11.23
CA ARG A 32 1.72 -18.03 10.78
C ARG A 32 2.36 -17.39 12.00
N ILE A 33 3.70 -17.40 12.06
CA ILE A 33 4.47 -16.69 13.07
C ILE A 33 5.14 -15.51 12.38
N HIS A 34 5.02 -14.32 12.95
CA HIS A 34 5.67 -13.12 12.45
C HIS A 34 6.27 -12.33 13.62
N LYS A 35 7.18 -11.41 13.31
CA LYS A 35 7.74 -10.49 14.30
C LYS A 35 6.66 -9.49 14.74
N ASN A 36 6.57 -9.25 16.04
CA ASN A 36 5.76 -8.16 16.58
C ASN A 36 6.47 -6.83 16.32
N GLN A 37 5.75 -5.88 15.74
CA GLN A 37 6.26 -4.55 15.46
C GLN A 37 5.90 -3.61 16.62
N PRO A 38 6.76 -2.64 16.95
CA PRO A 38 6.42 -1.62 17.92
C PRO A 38 5.24 -0.77 17.40
N LEU A 39 4.48 -0.18 18.33
CA LEU A 39 3.30 0.63 17.99
C LEU A 39 3.63 1.79 17.04
N SER A 40 4.79 2.43 17.20
CA SER A 40 5.27 3.49 16.31
C SER A 40 5.38 3.02 14.85
N ALA A 41 5.93 1.83 14.63
CA ALA A 41 6.01 1.25 13.29
C ALA A 41 4.61 0.93 12.74
N LEU A 42 3.70 0.40 13.57
CA LEU A 42 2.32 0.10 13.16
C LEU A 42 1.54 1.38 12.79
N SER A 43 1.69 2.46 13.54
CA SER A 43 1.07 3.76 13.23
C SER A 43 1.53 4.29 11.87
N LYS A 44 2.82 4.16 11.57
CA LYS A 44 3.38 4.50 10.27
C LYS A 44 2.81 3.63 9.13
N MET A 45 2.65 2.33 9.36
CA MET A 45 2.04 1.40 8.41
C MET A 45 0.58 1.78 8.14
N ALA A 46 -0.20 2.02 9.19
CA ALA A 46 -1.60 2.41 9.09
C ALA A 46 -1.78 3.70 8.29
N PHE A 47 -0.90 4.68 8.48
CA PHE A 47 -0.91 5.92 7.70
C PHE A 47 -0.67 5.69 6.20
N GLY A 48 0.29 4.82 5.84
CA GLY A 48 0.51 4.43 4.44
C GLY A 48 -0.67 3.68 3.83
N ILE A 49 -1.24 2.70 4.55
CA ILE A 49 -2.43 1.97 4.11
C ILE A 49 -3.61 2.91 3.89
N LEU A 50 -3.83 3.88 4.79
CA LEU A 50 -4.90 4.86 4.66
C LEU A 50 -4.74 5.71 3.39
N GLN A 51 -3.53 6.19 3.09
CA GLN A 51 -3.26 6.92 1.84
C GLN A 51 -3.61 6.07 0.62
N ALA A 52 -3.17 4.81 0.60
CA ALA A 52 -3.45 3.90 -0.51
C ALA A 52 -4.96 3.64 -0.70
N VAL A 53 -5.70 3.45 0.39
CA VAL A 53 -7.17 3.26 0.33
C VAL A 53 -7.87 4.52 -0.20
N LEU A 54 -7.52 5.71 0.30
CA LEU A 54 -8.12 6.96 -0.16
C LEU A 54 -7.83 7.22 -1.65
N GLU A 55 -6.59 6.99 -2.09
CA GLU A 55 -6.24 7.09 -3.50
C GLU A 55 -7.04 6.11 -4.37
N LYS A 56 -7.25 4.87 -3.92
CA LYS A 56 -8.05 3.89 -4.66
C LYS A 56 -9.53 4.26 -4.70
N LEU A 57 -10.11 4.71 -3.60
CA LEU A 57 -11.49 5.18 -3.57
C LEU A 57 -11.70 6.35 -4.54
N GLN A 58 -10.74 7.27 -4.63
CA GLN A 58 -10.78 8.34 -5.63
C GLN A 58 -10.63 7.79 -7.06
N HIS A 59 -9.66 6.89 -7.30
CA HIS A 59 -9.41 6.31 -8.62
C HIS A 59 -10.64 5.57 -9.18
N TYR A 60 -11.40 4.89 -8.32
CA TYR A 60 -12.64 4.20 -8.67
C TYR A 60 -13.90 5.06 -8.50
N ASN A 61 -13.74 6.39 -8.43
CA ASN A 61 -14.83 7.38 -8.34
C ASN A 61 -15.83 7.15 -7.19
N LYS A 62 -15.40 6.51 -6.09
CA LYS A 62 -16.24 6.29 -4.90
C LYS A 62 -16.29 7.51 -3.99
N ILE A 63 -15.24 8.33 -4.03
CA ILE A 63 -15.13 9.60 -3.30
C ILE A 63 -14.51 10.67 -4.21
N ILE A 64 -14.72 11.93 -3.85
CA ILE A 64 -14.01 13.07 -4.45
C ILE A 64 -13.14 13.67 -3.36
N ILE A 65 -11.83 13.66 -3.55
CA ILE A 65 -10.91 14.32 -2.64
C ILE A 65 -10.71 15.75 -3.14
N VAL A 66 -11.27 16.71 -2.40
CA VAL A 66 -11.30 18.13 -2.78
C VAL A 66 -9.97 18.85 -2.49
N LYS A 67 -9.14 18.28 -1.61
CA LYS A 67 -7.84 18.83 -1.21
C LYS A 67 -6.78 17.74 -1.21
N GLU A 68 -5.55 18.05 -1.60
CA GLU A 68 -4.45 17.09 -1.55
C GLU A 68 -4.36 16.37 -0.20
N LEU A 69 -4.20 15.04 -0.27
CA LEU A 69 -4.06 14.20 0.92
C LEU A 69 -2.82 14.61 1.71
N ASN A 70 -2.93 14.59 3.04
CA ASN A 70 -1.80 14.86 3.91
C ASN A 70 -0.72 13.77 3.74
N LYS A 71 0.50 14.18 3.39
CA LYS A 71 1.68 13.31 3.23
C LYS A 71 2.65 13.39 4.41
N ILE A 72 2.31 14.16 5.43
CA ILE A 72 3.12 14.32 6.65
C ILE A 72 2.52 13.43 7.74
N PHE A 73 3.25 12.38 8.09
CA PHE A 73 2.96 11.56 9.25
C PHE A 73 3.50 12.26 10.49
N SER A 74 2.65 12.46 11.49
CA SER A 74 3.03 13.02 12.80
C SER A 74 2.89 11.95 13.87
N GLN A 75 3.94 11.74 14.66
CA GLN A 75 3.99 10.76 15.74
C GLN A 75 4.42 11.44 17.03
N ILE A 76 3.79 11.06 18.14
CA ILE A 76 4.22 11.47 19.47
C ILE A 76 5.28 10.49 19.95
N ASP A 77 6.47 11.00 20.22
CA ASP A 77 7.57 10.25 20.80
C ASP A 77 7.83 10.71 22.24
N TYR A 78 8.38 9.80 23.06
CA TYR A 78 8.71 10.06 24.45
C TYR A 78 10.20 9.81 24.69
N PHE A 79 10.92 10.83 25.14
CA PHE A 79 12.35 10.72 25.44
C PHE A 79 12.70 11.64 26.61
N LYS A 80 13.57 11.17 27.52
CA LYS A 80 14.05 11.95 28.69
C LYS A 80 12.95 12.65 29.51
N LYS A 81 11.80 11.98 29.71
CA LYS A 81 10.62 12.51 30.42
C LYS A 81 9.86 13.63 29.71
N GLU A 82 10.11 13.84 28.43
CA GLU A 82 9.42 14.84 27.61
C GLU A 82 8.72 14.17 26.42
N TYR A 83 7.59 14.73 26.01
CA TYR A 83 6.88 14.36 24.80
C TYR A 83 7.22 15.34 23.69
N PHE A 84 7.51 14.82 22.49
CA PHE A 84 7.73 15.65 21.31
C PHE A 84 7.01 15.04 20.10
N ILE A 85 6.66 15.91 19.15
CA ILE A 85 6.02 15.48 17.91
C ILE A 85 7.12 15.34 16.85
N SER A 86 7.35 14.11 16.43
CA SER A 86 8.18 13.78 15.28
C SER A 86 7.33 13.80 14.02
N GLN A 87 7.76 14.55 13.01
CA GLN A 87 7.10 14.57 11.71
C GLN A 87 8.01 13.97 10.65
N MET A 88 7.42 13.18 9.76
CA MET A 88 8.13 12.67 8.60
C MET A 88 7.24 12.65 7.37
N LYS A 89 7.83 12.91 6.20
CA LYS A 89 7.13 12.71 4.94
C LYS A 89 6.98 11.22 4.68
N LEU A 90 5.75 10.77 4.48
CA LEU A 90 5.40 9.42 4.09
C LEU A 90 4.40 9.53 2.95
N GLU A 91 4.82 9.02 1.79
CA GLU A 91 4.05 9.08 0.56
C GLU A 91 4.14 7.71 -0.12
N GLU A 92 2.98 7.08 -0.29
CA GLU A 92 2.86 5.85 -1.08
C GLU A 92 2.87 6.26 -2.56
N LYS A 93 3.82 5.74 -3.35
CA LYS A 93 3.86 6.02 -4.79
C LYS A 93 3.22 4.88 -5.56
N GLN A 94 2.51 5.17 -6.64
CA GLN A 94 2.02 4.15 -7.56
C GLN A 94 3.02 3.90 -8.68
N ARG A 95 3.33 2.63 -8.92
CA ARG A 95 4.00 2.15 -10.14
C ARG A 95 2.97 1.76 -11.19
N PRO A 96 3.26 2.02 -12.49
CA PRO A 96 2.41 1.56 -13.57
C PRO A 96 2.33 0.03 -13.60
N PRO A 97 1.29 -0.54 -14.23
CA PRO A 97 1.26 -1.96 -14.56
C PRO A 97 2.55 -2.41 -15.25
N MET A 98 3.12 -3.53 -14.80
CA MET A 98 4.37 -4.05 -15.37
C MET A 98 4.26 -4.35 -16.87
N ALA A 99 3.06 -4.61 -17.37
CA ALA A 99 2.79 -4.83 -18.79
C ALA A 99 2.95 -3.57 -19.66
N GLU A 100 2.96 -2.38 -19.06
CA GLU A 100 3.18 -1.10 -19.75
C GLU A 100 4.66 -0.72 -19.80
N ILE A 101 5.54 -1.48 -19.13
CA ILE A 101 6.98 -1.23 -19.12
C ILE A 101 7.66 -2.15 -20.14
N GLU A 102 8.27 -1.54 -21.15
CA GLU A 102 8.85 -2.22 -22.31
C GLU A 102 9.91 -3.26 -21.92
N GLU A 103 10.80 -2.93 -20.98
CA GLU A 103 11.89 -3.81 -20.55
C GLU A 103 11.37 -5.12 -19.93
N TYR A 104 10.24 -5.06 -19.20
CA TYR A 104 9.62 -6.26 -18.63
C TYR A 104 8.92 -7.12 -19.70
N MET A 105 8.36 -6.49 -20.73
CA MET A 105 7.73 -7.20 -21.85
C MET A 105 8.75 -7.96 -22.68
N ILE A 106 9.90 -7.34 -22.97
CA ILE A 106 11.02 -7.99 -23.69
C ILE A 106 11.54 -9.19 -22.88
N ARG A 107 11.75 -9.03 -21.57
CA ARG A 107 12.20 -10.14 -20.71
C ARG A 107 11.22 -11.32 -20.69
N LYS A 108 9.91 -11.03 -20.61
CA LYS A 108 8.86 -12.07 -20.62
C LYS A 108 8.84 -12.84 -21.95
N TYR A 109 9.06 -12.16 -23.07
CA TYR A 109 9.19 -12.79 -24.39
C TYR A 109 10.37 -13.75 -24.40
N ASN A 110 11.57 -13.28 -24.02
CA ASN A 110 12.78 -14.11 -24.03
C ASN A 110 12.69 -15.32 -23.09
N SER A 111 12.02 -15.20 -21.94
CA SER A 111 11.86 -16.32 -20.99
C SER A 111 10.83 -17.38 -21.41
N ARG A 112 10.01 -17.12 -22.45
CA ARG A 112 9.00 -18.07 -22.96
C ARG A 112 9.47 -18.88 -24.17
N TYR A 113 10.56 -18.47 -24.80
CA TYR A 113 11.12 -19.08 -26.01
C TYR A 113 12.55 -19.63 -25.80
N VAL A 114 12.93 -19.85 -24.54
CA VAL A 114 14.10 -20.61 -24.08
C VAL A 114 13.57 -21.73 -23.19
#